data_AF-A0A967FZM7-F1
#
_entry.id   AF-A0A967FZM7-F1
#
_cell.length_a   1.000
_cell.length_b   1.000
_cell.length_c   1.000
_cell.angle_alpha   90.00
_cell.angle_beta   90.00
_cell.angle_gamma   90.00
#
_symmetry.space_group_name_H-M   'P 1'
#
loop_
_entity.id
_entity.type
_entity.pdbx_description
1 polymer ?
#
loop_
_entity_poly.entity_id
_entity_poly.type
_entity_poly.pdbx_seq_one_letter_code
_entity_poly.pdbx_strand_id
1 'polypeptide(L)'
;MSKKPDSSPTQEPPKVLTIAGSDSGGAAGLQADLKTFTTLNVYGMSVVTAVTAQNSIAVTAVHPLPPEFVAAQLEAVLSDYGAAAVKTG
;
A
#
# COMPACT_ATOMS: atom_id res chain seq x y z
N MET A 1 -36.41 25.22 -11.99
CA MET A 1 -35.96 23.98 -12.67
C MET A 1 -34.79 23.43 -11.87
N SER A 2 -35.03 22.41 -11.04
CA SER A 2 -33.98 21.80 -10.21
C SER A 2 -33.10 20.91 -11.08
N LYS A 3 -31.80 21.21 -11.17
CA LYS A 3 -30.83 20.42 -11.93
C LYS A 3 -30.66 19.09 -11.19
N LYS A 4 -31.07 17.98 -11.81
CA LYS A 4 -30.86 16.62 -11.31
C LYS A 4 -29.34 16.42 -11.07
N PRO A 5 -28.90 15.86 -9.94
CA PRO A 5 -27.49 15.60 -9.71
C PRO A 5 -26.98 14.65 -10.81
N ASP A 6 -25.81 14.97 -11.35
CA ASP A 6 -25.13 14.16 -12.35
C ASP A 6 -24.82 12.77 -11.76
N SER A 7 -25.27 11.72 -12.44
CA SER A 7 -25.11 10.32 -12.02
C SER A 7 -24.04 9.62 -12.86
N SER A 8 -22.91 10.30 -13.08
CA SER A 8 -21.73 9.64 -13.63
C SER A 8 -21.28 8.55 -12.64
N PRO A 9 -20.95 7.32 -13.11
CA PRO A 9 -20.44 6.30 -12.21
C PRO A 9 -19.19 6.84 -11.53
N THR A 10 -19.15 6.81 -10.20
CA THR A 10 -17.94 7.11 -9.44
C THR A 10 -16.86 6.18 -9.96
N GLN A 11 -15.86 6.72 -10.68
CA GLN A 11 -14.77 5.91 -11.21
C GLN A 11 -14.11 5.18 -10.04
N GLU A 12 -13.90 3.87 -10.20
CA GLU A 12 -13.18 3.06 -9.22
C GLU A 12 -11.80 3.69 -9.00
N PRO A 13 -11.38 3.92 -7.74
CA PRO A 13 -10.10 4.56 -7.47
C PRO A 13 -8.95 3.73 -8.09
N PRO A 14 -7.91 4.36 -8.65
CA PRO A 14 -6.79 3.63 -9.21
C PRO A 14 -6.15 2.75 -8.13
N LYS A 15 -5.75 1.53 -8.50
CA LYS A 15 -5.11 0.57 -7.61
C LYS A 15 -3.59 0.73 -7.69
N VAL A 16 -2.94 0.98 -6.56
CA VAL A 16 -1.48 1.18 -6.50
C VAL A 16 -0.88 0.26 -5.46
N LEU A 17 0.22 -0.40 -5.82
CA LEU A 17 0.94 -1.32 -4.96
C LEU A 17 2.17 -0.63 -4.36
N THR A 18 2.35 -0.71 -3.04
CA THR A 18 3.66 -0.46 -2.41
C THR A 18 4.39 -1.77 -2.12
N ILE A 19 5.69 -1.79 -2.35
CA ILE A 19 6.60 -2.89 -2.00
C ILE A 19 7.65 -2.30 -1.07
N ALA A 20 7.51 -2.50 0.23
CA ALA A 20 8.34 -1.81 1.23
C ALA A 20 8.40 -2.55 2.57
N GLY A 21 9.29 -2.08 3.44
CA GLY A 21 9.32 -2.48 4.85
C GLY A 21 8.13 -1.90 5.63
N SER A 22 7.71 -2.62 6.66
CA SER A 22 6.69 -2.19 7.62
C SER A 22 7.34 -1.34 8.72
N ASP A 23 6.74 -0.18 9.01
CA ASP A 23 6.98 0.64 10.19
C ASP A 23 5.86 0.44 11.22
N SER A 24 6.21 -0.09 12.40
CA SER A 24 5.25 -0.29 13.49
C SER A 24 4.65 1.01 14.04
N GLY A 25 5.35 2.15 13.93
CA GLY A 25 4.83 3.47 14.31
C GLY A 25 3.90 4.10 13.27
N GLY A 26 3.93 3.58 12.04
CA GLY A 26 3.07 3.99 10.94
C GLY A 26 3.35 5.37 10.34
N ALA A 27 4.49 5.99 10.65
CA ALA A 27 4.89 7.29 10.12
C ALA A 27 5.77 7.17 8.86
N ALA A 28 6.36 6.00 8.63
CA ALA A 28 7.17 5.63 7.47
C ALA A 28 6.69 4.30 6.86
N GLY A 29 7.52 3.71 5.99
CA GLY A 29 7.28 2.40 5.39
C GLY A 29 5.99 2.31 4.58
N LEU A 30 5.52 1.08 4.39
CA LEU A 30 4.27 0.82 3.66
C LEU A 30 3.05 1.46 4.33
N GLN A 31 3.08 1.70 5.65
CA GLN A 31 1.99 2.39 6.36
C GLN A 31 1.88 3.86 5.93
N ALA A 32 2.99 4.56 5.78
CA ALA A 32 3.00 5.92 5.24
C ALA A 32 2.54 5.92 3.79
N ASP A 33 3.01 4.97 2.98
CA ASP A 33 2.60 4.83 1.58
C ASP A 33 1.07 4.66 1.48
N LEU A 34 0.48 3.73 2.25
CA LEU A 34 -0.96 3.47 2.23
C LEU A 34 -1.79 4.66 2.73
N LYS A 35 -1.30 5.42 3.73
CA LYS A 35 -1.93 6.68 4.15
C LYS A 35 -1.89 7.73 3.05
N THR A 36 -0.77 7.87 2.36
CA THR A 36 -0.65 8.76 1.20
C THR A 36 -1.59 8.35 0.08
N PHE A 37 -1.65 7.06 -0.27
CA PHE A 37 -2.58 6.54 -1.29
C PHE A 37 -4.03 6.84 -0.91
N THR A 38 -4.42 6.56 0.33
CA THR A 38 -5.77 6.86 0.83
C THR A 38 -6.09 8.35 0.74
N THR A 39 -5.15 9.22 1.12
CA THR A 39 -5.31 10.69 1.04
C THR A 39 -5.48 11.19 -0.39
N LEU A 40 -4.90 10.48 -1.37
CA LEU A 40 -4.98 10.78 -2.79
C LEU A 40 -6.15 10.08 -3.50
N ASN A 41 -7.08 9.47 -2.75
CA ASN A 41 -8.20 8.70 -3.31
C ASN A 41 -7.74 7.54 -4.22
N VAL A 42 -6.69 6.84 -3.79
CA VAL A 42 -6.09 5.67 -4.45
C VAL A 42 -6.35 4.44 -3.59
N TYR A 43 -6.73 3.32 -4.21
CA TYR A 43 -6.81 2.03 -3.52
C TYR A 43 -5.40 1.46 -3.33
N GLY A 44 -4.90 1.49 -2.10
CA GLY A 44 -3.56 1.03 -1.77
C GLY A 44 -3.51 -0.46 -1.44
N MET A 45 -2.61 -1.19 -2.09
CA MET A 45 -2.21 -2.55 -1.75
C MET A 45 -0.76 -2.58 -1.29
N SER A 46 -0.34 -3.64 -0.61
CA SER A 46 1.01 -3.75 -0.06
C SER A 46 1.62 -5.13 -0.22
N VAL A 47 2.92 -5.17 -0.49
CA VAL A 47 3.81 -6.32 -0.31
C VAL A 47 4.84 -5.94 0.74
N VAL A 48 4.94 -6.75 1.80
CA VAL A 48 5.87 -6.52 2.91
C VAL A 48 7.20 -7.20 2.62
N THR A 49 8.30 -6.44 2.61
CA THR A 49 9.66 -6.97 2.41
C THR A 49 10.39 -7.24 3.72
N ALA A 50 10.07 -6.49 4.77
CA ALA A 50 10.60 -6.68 6.11
C ALA A 50 9.60 -6.14 7.14
N VAL A 51 9.55 -6.73 8.33
CA VAL A 51 8.84 -6.16 9.47
C VAL A 51 9.86 -5.53 10.42
N THR A 52 9.62 -4.30 10.85
CA THR A 52 10.47 -3.62 11.82
C THR A 52 9.73 -3.42 13.15
N ALA A 53 10.42 -3.64 14.25
CA ALA A 53 10.02 -3.09 15.54
C ALA A 53 10.52 -1.64 15.58
N GLN A 54 9.74 -0.74 15.02
CA GLN A 54 10.08 0.67 14.85
C GLN A 54 9.09 1.58 15.58
N ASN A 55 9.61 2.65 16.19
CA ASN A 55 8.82 3.77 16.67
C ASN A 55 9.48 5.10 16.24
N SER A 56 8.97 6.24 16.71
CA SER A 56 9.47 7.56 16.33
C SER A 56 10.90 7.88 16.79
N ILE A 57 11.49 7.07 17.67
CA ILE A 57 12.82 7.31 18.26
C ILE A 57 13.86 6.33 17.73
N ALA A 58 13.49 5.06 17.53
CA ALA A 58 14.43 4.01 17.12
C ALA A 58 13.77 2.84 16.39
N VAL A 59 14.61 2.10 15.67
CA VAL A 59 14.33 0.74 15.20
C VAL A 59 15.06 -0.22 16.13
N THR A 60 14.34 -1.08 16.83
CA THR A 60 14.92 -2.02 17.82
C THR A 60 15.10 -3.42 17.25
N ALA A 61 14.39 -3.77 16.18
CA ALA A 61 14.57 -5.03 15.46
C ALA A 61 14.13 -4.89 14.00
N VAL A 62 14.76 -5.68 13.13
CA VAL A 62 14.37 -5.86 11.73
C VAL A 62 14.28 -7.34 11.46
N HIS A 63 13.16 -7.76 10.87
CA HIS A 63 12.93 -9.12 10.41
C HIS A 63 12.65 -9.10 8.90
N PRO A 64 13.67 -9.36 8.06
CA PRO A 64 13.48 -9.54 6.62
C PRO A 64 12.59 -10.75 6.35
N LEU A 65 11.64 -10.61 5.43
CA LEU A 65 10.82 -11.74 4.99
C LEU A 65 11.61 -12.56 3.95
N PRO A 66 11.43 -13.89 3.92
CA PRO A 66 12.04 -14.72 2.89
C PRO A 66 11.62 -14.26 1.48
N PRO A 67 12.54 -14.19 0.50
CA PRO A 67 12.23 -13.72 -0.86
C PRO A 67 11.10 -14.48 -1.55
N GLU A 68 11.00 -15.79 -1.32
CA GLU A 68 9.93 -16.64 -1.83
C GLU A 68 8.55 -16.23 -1.28
N PHE A 69 8.51 -15.73 -0.06
CA PHE A 69 7.28 -15.23 0.54
C PHE A 69 6.93 -13.82 0.05
N VAL A 70 7.93 -12.98 -0.25
CA VAL A 70 7.72 -11.70 -0.96
C VAL A 70 7.16 -11.95 -2.36
N ALA A 71 7.69 -12.93 -3.09
CA ALA A 71 7.17 -13.34 -4.40
C ALA A 71 5.73 -13.88 -4.31
N ALA A 72 5.42 -14.68 -3.28
CA ALA A 72 4.07 -15.17 -3.05
C ALA A 72 3.06 -14.03 -2.79
N GLN A 73 3.45 -13.00 -2.04
CA GLN A 73 2.62 -11.80 -1.84
C GLN A 73 2.39 -11.05 -3.17
N LEU A 74 3.44 -10.88 -3.98
CA LEU A 74 3.35 -10.24 -5.30
C LEU A 74 2.36 -10.98 -6.21
N GLU A 75 2.49 -12.30 -6.31
CA GLU A 75 1.58 -13.12 -7.11
C GLU A 75 0.15 -13.01 -6.61
N ALA A 76 -0.08 -13.10 -5.30
CA ALA A 76 -1.41 -13.03 -4.70
C ALA A 76 -2.14 -11.71 -5.02
N VAL A 77 -1.44 -10.57 -4.99
CA VAL A 77 -2.08 -9.27 -5.25
C VAL A 77 -2.17 -8.94 -6.73
N LEU A 78 -1.13 -9.23 -7.52
CA LEU A 78 -1.09 -8.86 -8.93
C LEU A 78 -1.97 -9.75 -9.81
N SER A 79 -2.16 -11.02 -9.44
CA SER A 79 -3.03 -11.95 -10.18
C SER A 79 -4.53 -11.67 -9.97
N ASP A 80 -4.92 -11.06 -8.84
CA ASP A 80 -6.31 -10.71 -8.51
C ASP A 80 -6.63 -9.25 -8.91
N TYR A 81 -5.88 -8.30 -8.36
CA TYR A 81 -6.22 -6.87 -8.47
C TYR A 81 -5.53 -6.14 -9.62
N GLY A 82 -4.39 -6.67 -10.10
CA GLY A 82 -3.43 -5.92 -10.93
C GLY A 82 -2.85 -4.70 -10.19
N ALA A 83 -2.24 -3.76 -10.93
CA ALA A 83 -1.83 -2.46 -10.40
C ALA A 83 -1.67 -1.42 -11.52
N ALA A 84 -2.18 -0.21 -11.31
CA ALA A 84 -1.97 0.92 -12.22
C ALA A 84 -0.58 1.56 -12.04
N ALA A 85 -0.02 1.46 -10.83
CA ALA A 85 1.34 1.87 -10.52
C ALA A 85 1.91 1.05 -9.37
N VAL A 86 3.24 1.05 -9.28
CA VAL A 86 3.99 0.39 -8.21
C VAL A 86 4.99 1.38 -7.62
N LYS A 87 5.09 1.42 -6.29
CA LYS A 87 6.09 2.16 -5.54
C LYS A 87 6.98 1.17 -4.79
N THR A 88 8.30 1.36 -4.84
CA THR A 88 9.24 0.62 -4.01
C THR A 88 9.80 1.53 -2.91
N GLY A 89 9.89 1.01 -1.69
CA GLY A 89 10.48 1.68 -0.54
C GLY A 89 11.96 1.39 -0.34
#